data_AF-D5SYF2-F1
#
_entry.id   AF-D5SYF2-F1
#
_cell.length_a   1.000
_cell.length_b   1.000
_cell.length_c   1.000
_cell.angle_alpha   90.00
_cell.angle_beta   90.00
_cell.angle_gamma   90.00
#
_symmetry.space_group_name_H-M   'P 1'
#
loop_
_entity.id
_entity.type
_entity.pdbx_description
1 polymer ?
#
loop_
_entity_poly.entity_id
_entity_poly.type
_entity_poly.pdbx_seq_one_letter_code
_entity_poly.pdbx_strand_id
1 'polypeptide(L)'
;MFPSSWPFGLWSLLLAMTTITSSCASWQNDRQLGFQSCPWPAGQQVREVLKITPLGTEREEAMAKLQKAGIQGSYGANQSIFYCDVWRREDSIWHINVALLFDENNVIYATMPDIDGQMVESPKSAKGKPVMNQNAAEPTQNATSDDPFLQ
;
A
#
# COMPACT_ATOMS: atom_id res chain seq x y z
N MET A 1 -47.84 -55.15 52.74
CA MET A 1 -48.24 -53.77 53.10
C MET A 1 -47.71 -52.84 52.01
N PHE A 2 -48.61 -52.11 51.37
CA PHE A 2 -48.45 -51.11 50.30
C PHE A 2 -47.75 -49.80 50.80
N PRO A 3 -47.46 -48.75 49.99
CA PRO A 3 -47.54 -48.60 48.52
C PRO A 3 -46.43 -47.72 47.84
N SER A 4 -46.55 -47.61 46.50
CA SER A 4 -46.46 -46.40 45.63
C SER A 4 -45.19 -45.55 45.52
N SER A 5 -44.71 -45.37 44.29
CA SER A 5 -44.99 -44.16 43.46
C SER A 5 -43.90 -43.97 42.39
N TRP A 6 -44.29 -43.92 41.11
CA TRP A 6 -43.52 -43.31 40.01
C TRP A 6 -44.22 -41.99 39.67
N PRO A 7 -43.51 -40.94 39.22
CA PRO A 7 -43.46 -40.70 37.75
C PRO A 7 -42.20 -40.01 37.19
N PHE A 8 -41.92 -40.34 35.93
CA PHE A 8 -41.44 -39.50 34.82
C PHE A 8 -40.49 -38.30 35.06
N GLY A 9 -39.35 -38.35 34.34
CA GLY A 9 -38.98 -37.28 33.40
C GLY A 9 -37.87 -36.31 33.80
N LEU A 10 -36.74 -36.34 33.09
CA LEU A 10 -35.88 -35.20 32.72
C LEU A 10 -34.75 -35.76 31.81
N TRP A 11 -35.01 -35.85 30.51
CA TRP A 11 -34.60 -34.87 29.50
C TRP A 11 -33.11 -34.91 29.14
N SER A 12 -32.87 -35.39 27.92
CA SER A 12 -31.64 -35.22 27.14
C SER A 12 -31.14 -33.78 27.07
N LEU A 13 -29.82 -33.62 27.10
CA LEU A 13 -29.08 -32.48 26.52
C LEU A 13 -27.62 -32.97 26.36
N LEU A 14 -27.27 -33.74 25.33
CA LEU A 14 -26.94 -33.34 23.95
C LEU A 14 -26.13 -32.03 23.83
N LEU A 15 -24.88 -32.22 23.38
CA LEU A 15 -24.01 -31.32 22.61
C LEU A 15 -23.60 -29.97 23.24
N ALA A 16 -22.41 -29.96 23.85
CA ALA A 16 -21.53 -28.79 23.75
C ALA A 16 -21.04 -28.71 22.29
N MET A 17 -21.51 -27.76 21.47
CA MET A 17 -20.99 -26.38 21.37
C MET A 17 -19.46 -26.36 21.20
N THR A 18 -18.85 -25.83 20.15
CA THR A 18 -19.32 -25.01 19.03
C THR A 18 -18.23 -25.07 17.95
N THR A 19 -18.65 -25.07 16.70
CA THR A 19 -17.81 -25.03 15.50
C THR A 19 -16.89 -23.81 15.51
N ILE A 20 -15.59 -24.03 15.32
CA ILE A 20 -14.65 -22.98 14.92
C ILE A 20 -15.03 -22.59 13.48
N THR A 21 -15.94 -21.65 13.31
CA THR A 21 -16.08 -20.95 12.04
C THR A 21 -14.91 -19.98 11.93
N SER A 22 -13.80 -20.48 11.42
CA SER A 22 -12.71 -19.66 10.93
C SER A 22 -13.22 -18.90 9.72
N SER A 23 -13.83 -17.74 9.96
CA SER A 23 -14.20 -16.79 8.92
C SER A 23 -12.96 -16.10 8.39
N CYS A 24 -12.11 -16.83 7.66
CA CYS A 24 -11.21 -16.24 6.67
C CYS A 24 -12.01 -15.93 5.40
N ALA A 25 -13.09 -15.16 5.54
CA ALA A 25 -13.85 -14.64 4.41
C ALA A 25 -13.37 -13.22 4.14
N SER A 26 -12.53 -13.05 3.12
CA SER A 26 -12.68 -12.03 2.06
C SER A 26 -11.36 -11.68 1.35
N TRP A 27 -10.63 -12.67 0.84
CA TRP A 27 -9.49 -12.41 -0.07
C TRP A 27 -9.70 -13.01 -1.47
N GLN A 28 -10.94 -13.39 -1.83
CA GLN A 28 -11.23 -14.10 -3.08
C GLN A 28 -12.10 -13.34 -4.10
N ASN A 29 -12.48 -12.09 -3.82
CA ASN A 29 -13.17 -11.21 -4.79
C ASN A 29 -12.24 -10.20 -5.49
N ASP A 30 -10.92 -10.45 -5.51
CA ASP A 30 -9.94 -9.53 -6.10
C ASP A 30 -9.87 -9.55 -7.64
N ARG A 31 -10.59 -10.47 -8.31
CA ARG A 31 -10.40 -10.71 -9.75
C ARG A 31 -10.98 -9.66 -10.71
N GLN A 32 -11.66 -8.62 -10.22
CA GLN A 32 -12.26 -7.59 -11.08
C GLN A 32 -12.04 -6.13 -10.64
N LEU A 33 -11.34 -5.88 -9.53
CA LEU A 33 -11.11 -4.50 -9.10
C LEU A 33 -10.07 -3.84 -10.01
N GLY A 34 -10.51 -2.83 -10.77
CA GLY A 34 -9.63 -2.05 -11.62
C GLY A 34 -8.69 -1.18 -10.78
N PHE A 35 -7.41 -1.21 -11.10
CA PHE A 35 -6.43 -0.27 -10.56
C PHE A 35 -6.64 1.09 -11.23
N GLN A 36 -6.84 2.14 -10.44
CA GLN A 36 -7.14 3.48 -10.92
C GLN A 36 -6.30 4.52 -10.17
N SER A 37 -6.04 5.65 -10.80
CA SER A 37 -5.48 6.80 -10.11
C SER A 37 -6.47 7.28 -9.05
N CYS A 38 -5.96 7.65 -7.86
CA CYS A 38 -6.81 8.27 -6.85
C CYS A 38 -7.41 9.59 -7.40
N PRO A 39 -8.73 9.79 -7.33
CA PRO A 39 -9.36 11.02 -7.82
C PRO A 39 -9.06 12.24 -6.93
N TRP A 40 -8.45 12.03 -5.76
CA TRP A 40 -8.14 13.10 -4.83
C TRP A 40 -6.78 13.74 -5.12
N PRO A 41 -6.68 15.08 -5.08
CA PRO A 41 -5.39 15.77 -5.04
C PRO A 41 -4.55 15.30 -3.84
N ALA A 42 -3.23 15.37 -3.97
CA ALA A 42 -2.29 14.86 -2.96
C ALA A 42 -2.59 15.39 -1.53
N GLY A 43 -2.87 16.69 -1.37
CA GLY A 43 -3.24 17.25 -0.07
C GLY A 43 -4.57 16.75 0.49
N GLN A 44 -5.52 16.33 -0.36
CA GLN A 44 -6.74 15.66 0.09
C GLN A 44 -6.46 14.21 0.50
N GLN A 45 -5.62 13.48 -0.23
CA GLN A 45 -5.20 12.12 0.17
C GLN A 45 -4.61 12.12 1.59
N VAL A 46 -3.67 13.04 1.86
CA VAL A 46 -3.07 13.22 3.19
C VAL A 46 -4.14 13.45 4.27
N ARG A 47 -5.10 14.36 4.02
CA ARG A 47 -6.18 14.64 4.97
C ARG A 47 -7.05 13.42 5.25
N GLU A 48 -7.38 12.63 4.23
CA GLU A 48 -8.19 11.43 4.40
C GLU A 48 -7.44 10.32 5.14
N VAL A 49 -6.13 10.16 4.89
CA VAL A 49 -5.29 9.24 5.66
C VAL A 49 -5.19 9.68 7.13
N LEU A 50 -5.02 10.97 7.41
CA LEU A 50 -4.97 11.49 8.78
C LEU A 50 -6.28 11.33 9.56
N LYS A 51 -7.43 11.22 8.90
CA LYS A 51 -8.69 10.86 9.59
C LYS A 51 -8.68 9.43 10.13
N ILE A 52 -7.91 8.54 9.49
CA ILE A 52 -7.77 7.14 9.88
C ILE A 52 -6.69 7.02 10.95
N THR A 53 -5.53 7.63 10.69
CA THR A 53 -4.37 7.63 11.60
C THR A 53 -3.94 9.07 11.89
N PRO A 54 -4.55 9.72 12.90
CA PRO A 54 -4.17 11.07 13.31
C PRO A 54 -2.71 11.16 13.75
N LEU A 55 -2.16 12.38 13.75
CA LEU A 55 -0.86 12.64 14.39
C LEU A 55 -0.89 12.20 15.86
N GLY A 56 0.24 11.68 16.33
CA GLY A 56 0.40 11.08 17.66
C GLY A 56 -0.04 9.62 17.76
N THR A 57 -0.64 9.04 16.72
CA THR A 57 -1.00 7.60 16.73
C THR A 57 0.27 6.75 16.77
N GLU A 58 0.30 5.74 17.64
CA GLU A 58 1.39 4.78 17.72
C GLU A 58 1.48 3.92 16.45
N ARG A 59 2.69 3.48 16.10
CA ARG A 59 2.97 2.71 14.89
C ARG A 59 2.09 1.47 14.74
N GLU A 60 2.01 0.64 15.77
CA GLU A 60 1.23 -0.61 15.70
C GLU A 60 -0.27 -0.32 15.51
N GLU A 61 -0.78 0.66 16.26
CA GLU A 61 -2.16 1.11 16.13
C GLU A 61 -2.45 1.69 14.74
N ALA A 62 -1.52 2.49 14.21
CA ALA A 62 -1.60 3.06 12.87
C ALA A 62 -1.67 1.96 11.81
N MET A 63 -0.80 0.94 11.88
CA MET A 63 -0.80 -0.16 10.93
C MET A 63 -2.11 -0.94 10.96
N ALA A 64 -2.64 -1.23 12.16
CA ALA A 64 -3.93 -1.90 12.32
C ALA A 64 -5.08 -1.09 11.72
N LYS A 65 -5.10 0.23 11.96
CA LYS A 65 -6.11 1.16 11.41
C LYS A 65 -6.03 1.25 9.88
N LEU A 66 -4.84 1.38 9.31
CA LEU A 66 -4.64 1.43 7.86
C LEU A 66 -5.07 0.13 7.20
N GLN A 67 -4.64 -1.01 7.74
CA GLN A 67 -5.02 -2.32 7.22
C GLN A 67 -6.54 -2.51 7.26
N LYS A 68 -7.19 -2.15 8.38
CA LYS A 68 -8.64 -2.19 8.52
C LYS A 68 -9.36 -1.27 7.52
N ALA A 69 -8.76 -0.13 7.19
CA ALA A 69 -9.27 0.80 6.19
C ALA A 69 -8.97 0.38 4.74
N GLY A 70 -8.26 -0.73 4.53
CA GLY A 70 -7.87 -1.23 3.21
C GLY A 70 -6.64 -0.52 2.61
N ILE A 71 -5.89 0.23 3.42
CA ILE A 71 -4.64 0.87 2.99
C ILE A 71 -3.49 -0.10 3.18
N GLN A 72 -2.68 -0.26 2.14
CA GLN A 72 -1.48 -1.07 2.10
C GLN A 72 -0.28 -0.19 1.71
N GLY A 73 0.89 -0.61 2.14
CA GLY A 73 2.09 0.19 2.01
C GLY A 73 3.34 -0.54 2.44
N SER A 74 4.46 0.17 2.37
CA SER A 74 5.78 -0.37 2.67
C SER A 74 6.60 0.57 3.53
N TYR A 75 7.50 0.01 4.34
CA TYR A 75 8.46 0.80 5.10
C TYR A 75 9.66 1.17 4.24
N GLY A 76 10.13 2.41 4.40
CA GLY A 76 11.45 2.82 3.92
C GLY A 76 12.57 2.06 4.64
N ALA A 77 13.80 2.18 4.13
CA ALA A 77 14.95 1.38 4.58
C ALA A 77 15.23 1.46 6.09
N ASN A 78 15.03 2.63 6.71
CA ASN A 78 15.24 2.85 8.14
C ASN A 78 13.96 2.63 9.00
N GLN A 79 12.84 2.23 8.38
CA GLN A 79 11.54 2.08 9.01
C GLN A 79 10.98 3.34 9.70
N SER A 80 11.59 4.52 9.52
CA SER A 80 11.09 5.79 10.05
C SER A 80 9.96 6.36 9.19
N ILE A 81 9.77 5.84 7.99
CA ILE A 81 8.74 6.27 7.04
C ILE A 81 7.96 5.05 6.57
N PHE A 82 6.63 5.15 6.60
CA PHE A 82 5.74 4.21 5.95
C PHE A 82 5.05 4.90 4.77
N TYR A 83 5.24 4.35 3.58
CA TYR A 83 4.62 4.82 2.35
C TYR A 83 3.31 4.08 2.15
N CYS A 84 2.20 4.81 2.18
CA CYS A 84 0.89 4.29 1.78
C CYS A 84 0.81 4.32 0.26
N ASP A 85 0.88 3.14 -0.35
CA ASP A 85 0.97 2.96 -1.80
C ASP A 85 -0.40 2.74 -2.44
N VAL A 86 -1.26 1.98 -1.75
CA VAL A 86 -2.52 1.49 -2.30
C VAL A 86 -3.65 1.60 -1.29
N TRP A 87 -4.81 2.08 -1.74
CA TRP A 87 -6.04 2.08 -0.96
C TRP A 87 -7.13 1.26 -1.67
N ARG A 88 -7.47 0.10 -1.11
CA ARG A 88 -8.58 -0.72 -1.56
C ARG A 88 -9.91 -0.11 -1.11
N ARG A 89 -10.76 0.18 -2.09
CA ARG A 89 -12.16 0.59 -1.92
C ARG A 89 -13.07 -0.57 -2.35
N GLU A 90 -14.38 -0.40 -2.15
CA GLU A 90 -15.38 -1.43 -2.47
C GLU A 90 -15.32 -1.86 -3.95
N ASP A 91 -15.20 -0.89 -4.87
CA ASP A 91 -15.25 -1.12 -6.33
C ASP A 91 -13.95 -0.81 -7.09
N SER A 92 -12.92 -0.31 -6.40
CA SER A 92 -11.68 0.09 -7.05
C SER A 92 -10.47 0.00 -6.12
N ILE A 93 -9.29 -0.05 -6.73
CA ILE A 93 -8.02 0.05 -6.02
C ILE A 93 -7.37 1.35 -6.47
N TRP A 94 -7.13 2.26 -5.50
CA TRP A 94 -6.51 3.55 -5.79
C TRP A 94 -5.02 3.51 -5.49
N HIS A 95 -4.21 4.00 -6.42
CA HIS A 95 -2.84 4.40 -6.10
C HIS A 95 -2.87 5.73 -5.35
N ILE A 96 -2.34 5.73 -4.13
CA ILE A 96 -2.20 6.93 -3.30
C ILE A 96 -0.73 7.15 -3.02
N ASN A 97 -0.34 8.39 -2.72
CA ASN A 97 1.06 8.70 -2.44
C ASN A 97 1.16 9.52 -1.16
N VAL A 98 1.10 8.84 -0.02
CA VAL A 98 1.12 9.47 1.30
C VAL A 98 2.18 8.80 2.15
N ALA A 99 3.11 9.59 2.70
CA ALA A 99 4.10 9.12 3.65
C ALA A 99 3.66 9.46 5.08
N LEU A 100 3.79 8.48 5.99
CA LEU A 100 3.66 8.65 7.43
C LEU A 100 5.05 8.60 8.06
N LEU A 101 5.40 9.64 8.81
CA LEU A 101 6.71 9.78 9.42
C LEU A 101 6.59 9.49 10.91
N PHE A 102 7.38 8.53 11.38
CA PHE A 102 7.44 8.10 12.77
C PHE A 102 8.64 8.71 13.47
N ASP A 103 8.46 9.16 14.71
CA ASP A 103 9.53 9.63 15.57
C ASP A 103 10.21 8.47 16.33
N GLU A 104 11.15 8.80 17.21
CA GLU A 104 11.86 7.84 18.06
C GLU A 104 10.94 7.13 19.07
N ASN A 105 9.80 7.74 19.42
CA ASN A 105 8.78 7.15 20.29
C ASN A 105 7.80 6.26 19.52
N ASN A 106 8.03 6.04 18.22
CA ASN A 106 7.15 5.28 17.33
C ASN A 106 5.74 5.87 17.18
N VAL A 107 5.60 7.20 17.25
CA VAL A 107 4.34 7.89 16.96
C VAL A 107 4.42 8.66 15.65
N ILE A 108 3.29 8.82 14.97
CA ILE A 108 3.21 9.65 13.76
C ILE A 108 3.39 11.11 14.16
N TYR A 109 4.51 11.73 13.83
CA TYR A 109 4.74 13.16 14.11
C TYR A 109 4.42 14.04 12.90
N ALA A 110 4.52 13.49 11.69
CA ALA A 110 4.27 14.21 10.45
C ALA A 110 3.74 13.30 9.35
N THR A 111 3.18 13.92 8.32
CA THR A 111 2.80 13.27 7.08
C THR A 111 3.06 14.23 5.92
N MET A 112 3.34 13.68 4.75
CA MET A 112 3.52 14.45 3.54
C MET A 112 2.99 13.67 2.34
N PRO A 113 2.57 14.35 1.26
CA PRO A 113 2.46 13.67 -0.01
C PRO A 113 3.85 13.13 -0.34
N ASP A 114 3.93 11.85 -0.71
CA ASP A 114 5.22 11.35 -1.19
C ASP A 114 5.52 12.04 -2.53
N ILE A 115 6.71 12.65 -2.61
CA ILE A 115 7.12 13.54 -3.69
C ILE A 115 7.93 12.75 -4.73
N ASP A 116 8.37 11.53 -4.39
CA ASP A 116 9.18 10.67 -5.26
C ASP A 116 8.33 9.76 -6.19
N GLY A 117 7.04 9.58 -5.90
CA GLY A 117 6.14 8.65 -6.62
C GLY A 117 5.39 9.20 -7.83
N GLN A 118 5.81 10.30 -8.47
CA GLN A 118 5.47 10.49 -9.88
C GLN A 118 6.35 9.60 -10.75
N MET A 119 6.09 8.29 -10.75
CA MET A 119 6.37 7.50 -11.94
C MET A 119 5.49 8.08 -13.05
N VAL A 120 6.11 8.94 -13.86
CA VAL A 120 5.65 9.27 -15.20
C VAL A 120 5.25 7.96 -15.86
N GLU A 121 4.00 7.89 -16.32
CA GLU A 121 3.48 6.72 -17.02
C GLU A 121 4.53 6.22 -18.02
N SER A 122 5.02 5.00 -17.85
CA SER A 122 5.70 4.34 -18.96
C SER A 122 4.66 4.23 -20.08
N PRO A 123 4.79 4.94 -21.21
CA PRO A 123 3.84 4.78 -22.28
C PRO A 123 3.95 3.33 -22.74
N LYS A 124 2.82 2.62 -22.70
CA LYS A 124 2.66 1.29 -23.29
C LYS A 124 3.30 1.35 -24.68
N SER A 125 4.33 0.53 -24.90
CA SER A 125 4.99 0.36 -26.19
C SER A 125 3.95 -0.18 -27.19
N ALA A 126 3.22 0.73 -27.81
CA ALA A 126 2.41 0.48 -28.98
C ALA A 126 3.37 0.49 -30.18
N LYS A 127 3.51 -0.69 -30.79
CA LYS A 127 4.09 -0.94 -32.12
C LYS A 127 3.96 0.29 -33.04
N GLY A 128 5.09 0.89 -33.43
CA GLY A 128 5.12 1.95 -34.42
C GLY A 128 6.54 2.31 -34.85
N LYS A 129 6.98 1.70 -35.96
CA LYS A 129 8.05 2.05 -36.94
C LYS A 129 9.25 2.93 -36.49
N PRO A 130 10.51 2.53 -36.75
CA PRO A 130 11.65 3.41 -36.58
C PRO A 130 11.63 4.51 -37.66
N VAL A 131 11.49 5.77 -37.24
CA VAL A 131 11.82 6.94 -38.05
C VAL A 131 13.31 7.22 -37.89
N MET A 132 14.02 7.07 -38.99
CA MET A 132 15.44 7.34 -39.17
C MET A 132 15.67 8.86 -39.15
N ASN A 133 16.47 9.35 -38.19
CA ASN A 133 17.10 10.67 -38.30
C ASN A 133 18.44 10.67 -37.54
N GLN A 134 19.53 10.46 -38.26
CA GLN A 134 20.89 10.65 -37.78
C GLN A 134 21.54 11.80 -38.58
N ASN A 135 21.08 13.03 -38.34
CA ASN A 135 21.96 14.18 -38.46
C ASN A 135 22.74 14.29 -37.15
N ALA A 136 23.80 13.49 -37.03
CA ALA A 136 24.86 13.69 -36.04
C ALA A 136 26.14 14.00 -36.84
N ALA A 137 26.44 15.28 -36.94
CA ALA A 137 27.71 15.77 -37.40
C ALA A 137 28.75 15.48 -36.31
N GLU A 138 29.74 14.64 -36.60
CA GLU A 138 31.10 14.79 -36.08
C GLU A 138 32.07 13.91 -36.90
N PRO A 139 33.04 14.48 -37.62
CA PRO A 139 34.14 13.72 -38.19
C PRO A 139 35.29 13.57 -37.18
N THR A 140 35.58 12.31 -36.92
CA THR A 140 36.70 11.68 -36.21
C THR A 140 38.09 12.25 -36.56
N GLN A 141 38.81 12.62 -35.49
CA GLN A 141 40.26 12.46 -35.20
C GLN A 141 41.33 12.91 -36.22
N ASN A 142 42.31 13.69 -35.75
CA ASN A 142 43.70 13.21 -35.79
C ASN A 142 44.64 13.95 -34.84
N ALA A 143 45.57 13.18 -34.31
CA ALA A 143 46.59 13.54 -33.34
C ALA A 143 47.68 14.44 -33.95
N THR A 144 48.25 15.33 -33.13
CA THR A 144 49.64 15.75 -33.20
C THR A 144 50.04 16.23 -31.80
N SER A 145 50.81 15.38 -31.13
CA SER A 145 51.76 15.75 -30.08
C SER A 145 52.76 16.73 -30.68
N ASP A 146 53.11 17.81 -29.98
CA ASP A 146 54.50 18.13 -29.61
C ASP A 146 54.61 19.52 -28.95
N ASP A 147 54.88 19.43 -27.64
CA ASP A 147 55.63 20.28 -26.70
C ASP A 147 55.48 21.82 -26.55
N PRO A 148 55.51 22.32 -25.29
CA PRO A 148 55.57 23.74 -24.96
C PRO A 148 57.01 24.27 -24.79
N PHE A 149 57.25 25.51 -25.23
CA PHE A 149 58.31 26.46 -24.81
C PHE A 149 59.75 25.94 -24.55
N LEU A 150 60.74 26.45 -25.30
CA LEU A 150 61.90 27.20 -24.77
C LEU A 150 62.83 27.70 -25.90
N GLN A 151 63.67 28.68 -25.52
CA GLN A 151 64.66 29.45 -26.30
C GLN A 151 65.65 28.62 -27.12
#